data_AF-A0A068WVC9-F1
#
_entry.id   AF-A0A068WVC9-F1
#
_cell.length_a   1.000
_cell.length_b   1.000
_cell.length_c   1.000
_cell.angle_alpha   90.00
_cell.angle_beta   90.00
_cell.angle_gamma   90.00
#
_symmetry.space_group_name_H-M   'P 1'
#
loop_
_entity.id
_entity.type
_entity.pdbx_description
1 polymer ?
#
loop_
_entity_poly.entity_id
_entity_poly.type
_entity_poly.pdbx_seq_one_letter_code
_entity_poly.pdbx_strand_id
1 'polypeptide(L)'
;MAMMLLCSMSKEMAAKFKSHLSLHELDELMASLIAFITLKHAEVGDHEKAGFSNSAYGMSKVGLWRATSILAEKFKSHPRHILINSCCPGYVDTDMTNHKGHKTVLEGADTPVYLATLPKDATEPFGQFVNERHVADVDKECPL
;
A
#
# COMPACT_ATOMS: atom_id res chain seq x y z
N MET A 1 -7.66 -0.46 -3.91
CA MET A 1 -7.09 -1.70 -4.48
C MET A 1 -6.05 -2.37 -3.57
N ALA A 2 -5.06 -1.65 -3.03
CA ALA A 2 -4.09 -2.24 -2.08
C ALA A 2 -4.76 -2.85 -0.83
N MET A 3 -5.67 -2.12 -0.18
CA MET A 3 -6.38 -2.62 1.01
C MET A 3 -7.27 -3.83 0.71
N MET A 4 -7.99 -3.83 -0.43
CA MET A 4 -8.75 -5.00 -0.85
C MET A 4 -7.89 -6.26 -1.03
N LEU A 5 -6.65 -6.10 -1.51
CA LEU A 5 -5.75 -7.24 -1.77
C LEU A 5 -5.08 -7.74 -0.49
N LEU A 6 -4.86 -6.86 0.50
CA LEU A 6 -4.53 -7.28 1.86
C LEU A 6 -5.56 -8.26 2.42
N CYS A 7 -6.85 -8.05 2.12
CA CYS A 7 -7.93 -8.91 2.65
C CYS A 7 -8.13 -10.21 1.88
N SER A 8 -7.50 -10.33 0.72
CA SER A 8 -7.48 -11.57 -0.06
C SER A 8 -6.32 -12.50 0.30
N MET A 9 -5.43 -12.07 1.20
CA MET A 9 -4.34 -12.90 1.72
C MET A 9 -4.85 -13.91 2.76
N SER A 10 -4.01 -14.87 3.14
CA SER A 10 -4.27 -15.64 4.37
C SER A 10 -4.27 -14.70 5.59
N LYS A 11 -4.98 -15.08 6.66
CA LYS A 11 -5.05 -14.30 7.89
C LYS A 11 -3.67 -14.08 8.50
N GLU A 12 -2.81 -15.10 8.46
CA GLU A 12 -1.44 -15.04 8.98
C GLU A 12 -0.59 -14.06 8.18
N MET A 13 -0.70 -14.07 6.85
CA MET A 13 0.05 -13.17 5.98
C MET A 13 -0.44 -11.72 6.11
N ALA A 14 -1.77 -11.51 6.15
CA ALA A 14 -2.35 -10.19 6.41
C ALA A 14 -1.90 -9.64 7.77
N ALA A 15 -1.91 -10.49 8.81
CA ALA A 15 -1.43 -10.13 10.14
C ALA A 15 0.06 -9.73 10.13
N LYS A 16 0.90 -10.45 9.36
CA LYS A 16 2.32 -10.13 9.19
C LYS A 16 2.54 -8.76 8.55
N PHE A 17 1.75 -8.39 7.54
CA PHE A 17 1.84 -7.05 6.95
C PHE A 17 1.31 -5.95 7.88
N LYS A 18 0.38 -6.27 8.78
CA LYS A 18 -0.17 -5.34 9.79
C LYS A 18 0.70 -5.23 11.05
N SER A 19 1.55 -6.21 11.34
CA SER A 19 2.45 -6.18 12.49
C SER A 19 3.61 -5.22 12.31
N HIS A 20 4.31 -4.90 13.40
CA HIS A 20 5.56 -4.15 13.33
C HIS A 20 6.58 -4.88 12.43
N LEU A 21 7.18 -4.16 11.49
CA LEU A 21 8.16 -4.67 10.53
C LEU A 21 9.23 -3.59 10.32
N SER A 22 10.47 -4.03 10.17
CA SER A 22 11.55 -3.21 9.62
C SER A 22 11.48 -3.16 8.08
N LEU A 23 12.15 -2.18 7.48
CA LEU A 23 12.28 -2.14 6.01
C LEU A 23 13.00 -3.38 5.46
N HIS A 24 13.94 -3.95 6.23
CA HIS A 24 14.65 -5.16 5.83
C HIS A 24 13.72 -6.39 5.80
N GLU A 25 12.94 -6.60 6.87
CA GLU A 25 11.98 -7.71 6.92
C GLU A 25 10.89 -7.57 5.85
N LEU A 26 10.47 -6.33 5.55
CA LEU A 26 9.54 -6.07 4.45
C LEU A 26 10.17 -6.40 3.09
N ASP A 27 11.45 -6.03 2.88
CA ASP A 27 12.18 -6.33 1.66
C ASP A 27 12.33 -7.84 1.45
N GLU A 28 12.72 -8.59 2.49
CA GLU A 28 12.77 -10.06 2.47
C GLU A 28 11.39 -10.67 2.14
N LEU A 29 10.32 -10.12 2.72
CA LEU A 29 8.96 -10.58 2.46
C LEU A 29 8.56 -10.36 0.99
N MET A 30 8.84 -9.18 0.44
CA MET A 30 8.58 -8.86 -0.96
C MET A 30 9.47 -9.66 -1.92
N ALA A 31 10.73 -9.92 -1.55
CA ALA A 31 11.63 -10.78 -2.30
C ALA A 31 11.14 -12.23 -2.35
N SER A 32 10.58 -12.74 -1.24
CA SER A 32 9.99 -14.09 -1.22
C SER A 32 8.82 -14.23 -2.19
N LEU A 33 7.96 -13.21 -2.28
CA LEU A 33 6.90 -13.15 -3.28
C LEU A 33 7.46 -13.16 -4.71
N ILE A 34 8.48 -12.35 -4.99
CA ILE A 34 9.12 -12.30 -6.32
C ILE A 34 9.68 -13.67 -6.68
N ALA A 35 10.31 -14.36 -5.73
CA ALA A 35 10.79 -15.72 -5.93
C ALA A 35 9.64 -16.66 -6.34
N PHE A 36 8.51 -16.65 -5.63
CA PHE A 36 7.35 -17.46 -6.02
C PHE A 36 6.82 -17.15 -7.43
N ILE A 37 6.84 -15.88 -7.85
CA ILE A 37 6.32 -15.48 -9.17
C ILE A 37 7.31 -15.79 -10.31
N THR A 38 8.62 -15.74 -10.05
CA THR A 38 9.66 -15.77 -11.09
C THR A 38 10.41 -17.09 -11.19
N LEU A 39 10.34 -17.96 -10.18
CA LEU A 39 11.04 -19.24 -10.21
C LEU A 39 10.46 -20.16 -11.28
N LYS A 40 11.33 -20.63 -12.18
CA LYS A 40 10.97 -21.60 -13.23
C LYS A 40 10.41 -22.94 -12.72
N HIS A 41 10.58 -23.23 -11.43
CA HIS A 41 10.09 -24.43 -10.75
C HIS A 41 8.93 -24.15 -9.78
N ALA A 42 8.47 -22.90 -9.66
CA ALA A 42 7.27 -22.62 -8.90
C ALA A 42 6.06 -23.21 -9.64
N GLU A 43 5.25 -23.97 -8.92
CA GLU A 43 3.96 -24.42 -9.42
C GLU A 43 2.98 -23.24 -9.41
N VAL A 44 2.03 -23.23 -10.35
CA VAL A 44 0.92 -22.27 -10.33
C VAL A 44 0.23 -22.36 -8.96
N GLY A 45 0.16 -21.23 -8.25
CA GLY A 45 -0.48 -21.12 -6.93
C GLY A 45 0.45 -21.26 -5.73
N ASP A 46 1.77 -21.43 -5.91
CA ASP A 46 2.71 -21.50 -4.78
C ASP A 46 2.72 -20.23 -3.91
N HIS A 47 2.53 -19.04 -4.52
CA HIS A 47 2.36 -17.79 -3.77
C HIS A 47 1.07 -17.79 -2.94
N GLU A 48 -0.01 -18.37 -3.44
CA GLU A 48 -1.28 -18.52 -2.71
C GLU A 48 -1.13 -19.52 -1.56
N LYS A 49 -0.42 -20.63 -1.76
CA LYS A 49 -0.05 -21.58 -0.68
C LYS A 49 0.78 -20.90 0.41
N ALA A 50 1.64 -19.95 0.04
CA ALA A 50 2.39 -19.11 0.98
C ALA A 50 1.56 -17.97 1.61
N GLY A 51 0.27 -17.83 1.25
CA GLY A 51 -0.68 -16.89 1.83
C GLY A 51 -0.72 -15.52 1.14
N PHE A 52 -0.02 -15.33 0.03
CA PHE A 52 -0.06 -14.09 -0.75
C PHE A 52 -1.31 -14.00 -1.63
N SER A 53 -1.69 -12.77 -1.98
CA SER A 53 -2.74 -12.51 -2.96
C SER A 53 -2.26 -12.80 -4.39
N ASN A 54 -3.20 -13.21 -5.27
CA ASN A 54 -2.93 -13.55 -6.67
C ASN A 54 -2.78 -12.34 -7.61
N SER A 55 -2.22 -11.22 -7.11
CA SER A 55 -2.00 -10.01 -7.91
C SER A 55 -0.63 -9.41 -7.61
N ALA A 56 0.34 -9.61 -8.51
CA ALA A 56 1.68 -9.06 -8.38
C ALA A 56 1.67 -7.52 -8.22
N TYR A 57 0.85 -6.83 -9.02
CA TYR A 57 0.64 -5.39 -8.89
C TYR A 57 0.06 -5.04 -7.51
N GLY A 58 -0.97 -5.76 -7.08
CA GLY A 58 -1.59 -5.59 -5.77
C GLY A 58 -0.61 -5.67 -4.62
N MET A 59 0.16 -6.76 -4.62
CA MET A 59 1.19 -7.02 -3.64
C MET A 59 2.26 -5.91 -3.63
N SER A 60 2.68 -5.43 -4.79
CA SER A 60 3.62 -4.30 -4.87
C SER A 60 3.09 -3.05 -4.17
N LYS A 61 1.76 -2.81 -4.23
CA LYS A 61 1.11 -1.67 -3.57
C LYS A 61 0.88 -1.90 -2.08
N VAL A 62 0.67 -3.15 -1.63
CA VAL A 62 0.68 -3.49 -0.20
C VAL A 62 2.08 -3.27 0.40
N GLY A 63 3.13 -3.70 -0.29
CA GLY A 63 4.52 -3.42 0.09
C GLY A 63 4.80 -1.92 0.18
N LEU A 64 4.38 -1.13 -0.82
CA LEU A 64 4.54 0.33 -0.80
C LEU A 64 3.80 0.99 0.39
N TRP A 65 2.55 0.58 0.64
CA TRP A 65 1.79 1.06 1.81
C TRP A 65 2.55 0.77 3.10
N ARG A 66 3.03 -0.46 3.28
CA ARG A 66 3.74 -0.84 4.51
C ARG A 66 5.07 -0.11 4.65
N ALA A 67 5.86 0.02 3.57
CA ALA A 67 7.11 0.77 3.56
C ALA A 67 6.88 2.24 3.96
N THR A 68 5.80 2.85 3.47
CA THR A 68 5.41 4.22 3.83
C THR A 68 5.15 4.34 5.33
N SER A 69 4.38 3.42 5.92
CA SER A 69 4.09 3.40 7.36
C SER A 69 5.38 3.28 8.20
N ILE A 70 6.29 2.37 7.82
CA ILE A 70 7.59 2.18 8.49
C ILE A 70 8.46 3.45 8.37
N LEU A 71 8.48 4.09 7.20
CA LEU A 71 9.19 5.35 7.00
C LEU A 71 8.60 6.47 7.85
N ALA A 72 7.27 6.58 7.95
CA ALA A 72 6.64 7.56 8.82
C ALA A 72 7.05 7.35 10.29
N GLU A 73 7.05 6.11 10.79
CA GLU A 73 7.54 5.82 12.15
C GLU A 73 9.00 6.27 12.34
N LYS A 74 9.88 5.97 11.37
CA LYS A 74 11.30 6.34 11.42
C LYS A 74 11.53 7.86 11.41
N PHE A 75 10.67 8.61 10.72
CA PHE A 75 10.80 10.07 10.58
C PHE A 75 9.94 10.86 11.59
N LYS A 76 9.19 10.18 12.47
CA LYS A 76 8.26 10.82 13.42
C LYS A 76 8.90 11.89 14.30
N SER A 77 10.14 11.69 14.72
CA SER A 77 10.91 12.63 15.56
C SER A 77 11.86 13.55 14.78
N HIS A 78 11.80 13.53 13.44
CA HIS A 78 12.71 14.34 12.64
C HIS A 78 12.36 15.84 12.81
N PRO A 79 13.35 16.72 13.08
CA PRO A 79 13.12 18.15 13.33
C PRO A 79 12.54 18.94 12.14
N ARG A 80 12.38 18.30 10.97
CA ARG A 80 11.81 18.93 9.78
C ARG A 80 10.29 18.73 9.71
N HIS A 81 9.70 17.90 10.58
CA HIS A 81 8.28 17.59 10.60
C HIS A 81 7.73 17.17 9.22
N ILE A 82 8.41 16.21 8.59
CA ILE A 82 8.03 15.72 7.26
C ILE A 82 6.86 14.76 7.41
N LEU A 83 5.71 15.08 6.80
CA LEU A 83 4.59 14.16 6.71
C LEU A 83 4.80 13.14 5.59
N ILE A 84 4.61 11.86 5.90
CA ILE A 84 4.79 10.75 4.96
C ILE A 84 3.50 9.94 4.96
N ASN A 85 2.84 9.83 3.81
CA ASN A 85 1.59 9.09 3.65
C ASN A 85 1.59 8.35 2.31
N SER A 86 0.74 7.35 2.21
CA SER A 86 0.42 6.65 0.97
C SER A 86 -1.00 6.96 0.59
N CYS A 87 -1.33 6.94 -0.70
CA CYS A 87 -2.68 7.23 -1.14
C CYS A 87 -3.13 6.43 -2.35
N CYS A 88 -4.43 6.47 -2.60
CA CYS A 88 -5.07 5.94 -3.78
C CYS A 88 -5.69 7.09 -4.58
N PRO A 89 -5.37 7.24 -5.87
CA PRO A 89 -6.01 8.23 -6.74
C PRO A 89 -7.41 7.79 -7.22
N GLY A 90 -7.86 6.59 -6.85
CA GLY A 90 -9.06 5.96 -7.41
C GLY A 90 -8.79 5.30 -8.77
N TYR A 91 -9.85 5.02 -9.53
CA TYR A 91 -9.75 4.36 -10.83
C TYR A 91 -9.81 5.39 -11.96
N VAL A 92 -8.62 5.84 -12.37
CA VAL A 92 -8.40 7.00 -13.25
C VAL A 92 -8.26 6.58 -14.71
N ASP A 93 -8.88 7.33 -15.62
CA ASP A 93 -8.77 7.21 -17.06
C ASP A 93 -7.33 7.58 -17.51
N THR A 94 -6.52 6.55 -17.76
CA THR A 94 -5.11 6.65 -18.17
C THR A 94 -4.73 5.45 -19.04
N ASP A 95 -3.58 5.50 -19.70
CA ASP A 95 -3.01 4.36 -20.42
C ASP A 95 -2.90 3.10 -19.53
N MET A 96 -2.53 3.26 -18.25
CA MET A 96 -2.40 2.16 -17.29
C MET A 96 -3.73 1.41 -17.07
N THR A 97 -4.87 2.11 -17.18
CA THR A 97 -6.21 1.53 -17.03
C THR A 97 -6.86 1.21 -18.36
N ASN A 98 -6.13 1.32 -19.48
CA ASN A 98 -6.66 1.23 -20.84
C ASN A 98 -7.88 2.15 -21.06
N HIS A 99 -7.83 3.35 -20.49
CA HIS A 99 -8.93 4.32 -20.55
C HIS A 99 -10.28 3.81 -20.03
N LYS A 100 -10.28 2.87 -19.07
CA LYS A 100 -11.50 2.31 -18.45
C LYS A 100 -11.81 2.91 -17.09
N GLY A 101 -10.98 3.84 -16.59
CA GLY A 101 -11.22 4.53 -15.33
C GLY A 101 -12.46 5.42 -15.39
N HIS A 102 -13.17 5.55 -14.27
CA HIS A 102 -14.34 6.43 -14.17
C HIS A 102 -13.96 7.86 -13.72
N LYS A 103 -12.73 8.06 -13.24
CA LYS A 103 -12.21 9.37 -12.86
C LYS A 103 -11.37 9.97 -13.98
N THR A 104 -11.49 11.28 -14.16
CA THR A 104 -10.54 12.08 -14.93
C THR A 104 -9.18 12.17 -14.23
N VAL A 105 -8.14 12.55 -14.96
CA VAL A 105 -6.80 12.79 -14.41
C VAL A 105 -6.82 13.83 -13.28
N LEU A 106 -7.62 14.89 -13.42
CA LEU A 106 -7.74 15.94 -12.40
C LEU A 106 -8.40 15.42 -11.12
N GLU A 107 -9.46 14.63 -11.23
CA GLU A 107 -10.10 13.98 -10.08
C GLU A 107 -9.17 12.95 -9.41
N GLY A 108 -8.33 12.27 -10.19
CA GLY A 108 -7.32 11.35 -9.66
C GLY A 108 -6.18 12.05 -8.93
N ALA A 109 -5.80 13.25 -9.37
CA ALA A 109 -4.74 14.05 -8.77
C ALA A 109 -5.14 14.69 -7.43
N ASP A 110 -6.44 14.77 -7.15
CA ASP A 110 -7.00 15.46 -5.98
C ASP A 110 -6.37 15.04 -4.64
N THR A 111 -6.38 13.73 -4.32
CA THR A 111 -5.84 13.22 -3.05
C THR A 111 -4.31 13.33 -2.95
N PRO A 112 -3.53 12.96 -3.98
CA PRO A 112 -2.08 13.20 -3.97
C PRO A 112 -1.70 14.68 -3.78
N VAL A 113 -2.37 15.61 -4.49
CA VAL A 113 -2.11 17.05 -4.36
C VAL A 113 -2.49 17.53 -2.97
N TYR A 114 -3.65 17.12 -2.44
CA TYR A 114 -4.06 17.42 -1.07
C TYR A 114 -2.97 17.05 -0.04
N LEU A 115 -2.40 15.85 -0.14
CA LEU A 115 -1.33 15.40 0.76
C LEU A 115 -0.02 16.17 0.56
N ALA A 116 0.30 16.53 -0.68
CA ALA A 116 1.50 17.30 -1.00
C ALA A 116 1.43 18.76 -0.55
N THR A 117 0.21 19.30 -0.37
CA THR A 117 -0.05 20.70 0.00
C THR A 117 -0.69 20.86 1.37
N LEU A 118 -0.49 19.91 2.29
CA LEU A 118 -0.95 20.06 3.67
C LEU A 118 -0.36 21.34 4.29
N PRO A 119 -1.11 22.05 5.16
CA PRO A 119 -0.62 23.22 5.86
C PRO A 119 0.71 22.94 6.58
N LYS A 120 1.57 23.95 6.68
CA LYS A 120 2.92 23.81 7.27
C LYS A 120 2.90 23.33 8.73
N ASP A 121 1.83 23.65 9.45
CA ASP A 121 1.55 23.28 10.83
C ASP A 121 0.72 21.99 10.96
N ALA A 122 0.38 21.34 9.84
CA ALA A 122 -0.34 20.07 9.88
C ALA A 122 0.53 18.98 10.52
N THR A 123 -0.08 18.25 11.46
CA THR A 123 0.50 17.05 12.08
C THR A 123 -0.10 15.77 11.50
N GLU A 124 -1.21 15.88 10.78
CA GLU A 124 -1.98 14.76 10.25
C GLU A 124 -2.51 15.06 8.84
N PRO A 125 -2.75 14.03 8.00
CA PRO A 125 -2.47 12.61 8.25
C PRO A 125 -0.96 12.31 8.27
N PHE A 126 -0.55 11.29 9.04
CA PHE A 126 0.84 10.85 9.12
C PHE A 126 0.96 9.33 9.23
N GLY A 127 1.73 8.71 8.33
CA GLY A 127 1.88 7.26 8.24
C GLY A 127 0.63 6.53 7.78
N GLN A 128 -0.34 7.24 7.20
CA GLN A 128 -1.66 6.71 6.87
C GLN A 128 -1.77 6.28 5.40
N PHE A 129 -2.81 5.49 5.11
CA PHE A 129 -3.33 5.29 3.75
C PHE A 129 -4.54 6.20 3.54
N VAL A 130 -4.52 7.02 2.49
CA VAL A 130 -5.55 8.04 2.25
C VAL A 130 -6.21 7.82 0.89
N ASN A 131 -7.53 7.86 0.85
CA ASN A 131 -8.34 7.71 -0.36
C ASN A 131 -9.49 8.73 -0.33
N GLU A 132 -9.74 9.44 -1.43
CA GLU A 132 -10.73 10.52 -1.48
C GLU A 132 -10.53 11.58 -0.36
N ARG A 133 -9.28 11.91 -0.01
CA ARG A 133 -8.90 12.74 1.15
C ARG A 133 -9.32 12.21 2.54
N HIS A 134 -9.81 10.98 2.63
CA HIS A 134 -10.15 10.33 3.89
C HIS A 134 -9.09 9.30 4.28
N VAL A 135 -8.75 9.24 5.56
CA VAL A 135 -7.90 8.17 6.10
C VAL A 135 -8.70 6.87 6.06
N ALA A 136 -8.15 5.86 5.41
CA ALA A 136 -8.72 4.52 5.37
C ALA A 136 -8.49 3.82 6.71
N ASP A 137 -9.56 3.21 7.23
CA ASP A 137 -9.46 2.35 8.40
C ASP A 137 -9.12 0.93 7.94
N VAL A 138 -7.83 0.63 7.92
CA VAL A 138 -7.30 -0.65 7.42
C VAL A 138 -7.79 -1.84 8.24
N ASP A 139 -8.12 -1.64 9.51
CA ASP A 139 -8.61 -2.71 10.38
C ASP A 139 -10.10 -2.95 10.19
N LYS A 140 -10.88 -1.89 9.95
CA LYS A 140 -12.28 -2.00 9.55
C LYS A 140 -12.45 -2.56 8.13
N GLU A 141 -11.61 -2.11 7.19
CA GLU A 141 -11.64 -2.59 5.80
C GLU A 141 -11.15 -4.04 5.70
N CYS A 142 -10.30 -4.47 6.63
CA CYS A 142 -9.61 -5.75 6.58
C CYS A 142 -9.49 -6.44 7.95
N PRO A 143 -10.60 -6.91 8.52
CA PRO A 143 -10.56 -7.57 9.83
C PRO A 143 -9.79 -8.90 9.76
N LEU A 144 -8.96 -9.17 10.77
CA LEU A 144 -8.22 -10.43 10.94
C LEU A 144 -9.12 -11.53 11.54
#